data_AF-A0A7V3Y3I8-F1
#
_entry.id   AF-A0A7V3Y3I8-F1
#
_cell.length_a   1.000
_cell.length_b   1.000
_cell.length_c   1.000
_cell.angle_alpha   90.00
_cell.angle_beta   90.00
_cell.angle_gamma   90.00
#
_symmetry.space_group_name_H-M   'P 1'
#
loop_
_entity.id
_entity.type
_entity.pdbx_description
1 polymer ?
#
loop_
_entity_poly.entity_id
_entity_poly.type
_entity_poly.pdbx_seq_one_letter_code
_entity_poly.pdbx_strand_id
1 'polypeptide(L)'
;MWANFFSMIMGKENIQTPYLKGYADTQAPLVISELGGFGFGMYESEAKTLEESFQKHCATLAKFPQIQGFCYTQFTDTFQETNGVCTFDRKPKAKLLPIMQKALSKHIFW
;
A
#
# COMPACT_ATOMS: atom_id res chain seq x y z
N MET A 1 -6.84 -10.40 -4.94
CA MET A 1 -6.93 -9.07 -4.29
C MET A 1 -6.57 -7.94 -5.24
N TRP A 2 -5.34 -7.86 -5.77
CA TRP A 2 -4.89 -6.76 -6.66
C TRP A 2 -5.67 -6.62 -7.98
N ALA A 3 -6.07 -7.71 -8.63
CA ALA A 3 -6.83 -7.64 -9.89
C ALA A 3 -8.18 -6.89 -9.75
N ASN A 4 -8.87 -7.07 -8.61
CA ASN A 4 -10.12 -6.37 -8.33
C ASN A 4 -9.87 -4.88 -8.03
N PHE A 5 -8.81 -4.58 -7.28
CA PHE A 5 -8.36 -3.20 -7.02
C PHE A 5 -8.01 -2.45 -8.31
N PHE A 6 -7.33 -3.09 -9.26
CA PHE A 6 -7.07 -2.44 -10.56
C PHE A 6 -8.31 -2.26 -11.38
N SER A 7 -9.19 -3.25 -11.41
CA SER A 7 -10.44 -3.12 -12.16
C SER A 7 -11.35 -2.04 -11.57
N MET A 8 -11.26 -1.80 -10.25
CA MET A 8 -11.85 -0.65 -9.54
C MET A 8 -11.27 0.69 -10.00
N ILE A 9 -9.94 0.87 -9.96
CA ILE A 9 -9.28 2.12 -10.39
C ILE A 9 -9.57 2.41 -11.86
N MET A 10 -9.59 1.37 -12.70
CA MET A 10 -9.80 1.49 -14.14
C MET A 10 -11.27 1.65 -14.55
N GLY A 11 -12.20 1.68 -13.60
CA GLY A 11 -13.60 1.96 -13.88
C GLY A 11 -14.34 0.91 -14.70
N LYS A 12 -13.94 -0.37 -14.63
CA LYS A 12 -14.69 -1.45 -15.30
C LYS A 12 -16.07 -1.62 -14.65
N GLU A 13 -17.10 -1.86 -15.46
CA GLU A 13 -18.49 -2.02 -14.99
C GLU A 13 -18.61 -3.13 -13.92
N ASN A 14 -19.52 -2.94 -12.95
CA ASN A 14 -19.80 -3.82 -11.80
C ASN A 14 -18.71 -3.94 -10.73
N ILE A 15 -17.79 -2.97 -10.63
CA ILE A 15 -16.87 -2.87 -9.50
C ILE A 15 -17.10 -1.52 -8.82
N GLN A 16 -17.19 -1.54 -7.49
CA GLN A 16 -17.38 -0.34 -6.67
C GLN A 16 -16.15 0.56 -6.84
N THR A 17 -16.24 1.55 -7.73
CA THR A 17 -15.19 2.55 -7.93
C THR A 17 -15.28 3.63 -6.84
N PRO A 18 -14.21 4.38 -6.56
CA PRO A 18 -14.31 5.56 -5.69
C PRO A 18 -15.11 6.71 -6.31
N TYR A 19 -15.62 6.54 -7.53
CA TYR A 19 -16.28 7.57 -8.30
C TYR A 19 -17.78 7.32 -8.42
N LEU A 20 -18.57 8.39 -8.36
CA LEU A 20 -19.99 8.32 -8.68
C LEU A 20 -20.16 8.08 -10.19
N LYS A 21 -20.96 7.06 -10.56
CA LYS A 21 -21.26 6.73 -11.97
C LYS A 21 -21.83 7.96 -12.70
N GLY A 22 -21.19 8.35 -13.80
CA GLY A 22 -21.59 9.52 -14.62
C GLY A 22 -21.05 10.87 -14.14
N TYR A 23 -20.38 10.92 -12.97
CA TYR A 23 -19.80 12.13 -12.38
C TYR A 23 -18.31 11.96 -12.03
N ALA A 24 -17.67 10.91 -12.57
CA ALA A 24 -16.31 10.55 -12.25
C ALA A 24 -15.30 11.53 -12.85
N ASP A 25 -14.59 12.27 -12.02
CA ASP A 25 -13.32 12.88 -12.40
C ASP A 25 -12.22 11.82 -12.24
N THR A 26 -11.97 11.07 -13.32
CA THR A 26 -10.93 10.04 -13.35
C THR A 26 -9.51 10.62 -13.36
N GLN A 27 -9.36 11.94 -13.40
CA GLN A 27 -8.08 12.63 -13.29
C GLN A 27 -7.76 13.05 -11.85
N ALA A 28 -8.71 12.91 -10.92
CA ALA A 28 -8.48 13.24 -9.53
C ALA A 28 -7.33 12.38 -8.94
N PRO A 29 -6.41 12.99 -8.16
CA PRO A 29 -5.36 12.23 -7.50
C PRO A 29 -5.96 11.31 -6.43
N LEU A 30 -5.53 10.05 -6.44
CA LEU A 30 -5.96 9.03 -5.49
C LEU A 30 -4.95 8.87 -4.37
N VAL A 31 -5.45 8.71 -3.16
CA VAL A 31 -4.66 8.34 -1.97
C VAL A 31 -5.16 7.02 -1.43
N ILE A 32 -4.23 6.09 -1.22
CA ILE A 32 -4.53 4.82 -0.54
C ILE A 32 -4.46 5.06 0.96
N SER A 33 -5.62 5.20 1.60
CA SER A 33 -5.71 5.53 3.02
C SER A 33 -5.20 4.43 3.93
N GLU A 34 -5.13 3.19 3.45
CA GLU A 34 -4.61 2.04 4.19
C GLU A 34 -3.90 1.06 3.25
N LEU A 35 -2.65 0.74 3.57
CA LEU A 35 -1.80 -0.20 2.85
C LEU A 35 -0.96 -0.97 3.86
N GLY A 36 -0.95 -2.29 3.76
CA GLY A 36 -0.20 -3.11 4.71
C GLY A 36 -0.81 -4.50 4.80
N GLY A 37 -0.81 -5.05 6.01
CA GLY A 37 -1.24 -6.43 6.24
C GLY A 37 -0.14 -7.41 5.85
N PHE A 38 0.57 -7.90 6.86
CA PHE A 38 1.42 -9.08 6.77
C PHE A 38 0.95 -10.04 7.85
N GLY A 39 0.16 -11.03 7.44
CA GLY A 39 -0.43 -12.02 8.35
C GLY A 39 0.32 -13.34 8.27
N PHE A 40 0.71 -13.90 9.41
CA PHE A 40 1.34 -15.22 9.51
C PHE A 40 0.34 -16.40 9.44
N GLY A 41 -0.90 -16.18 9.01
CA GLY A 41 -1.90 -17.24 8.93
C GLY A 41 -3.17 -16.82 8.20
N MET A 42 -3.78 -17.78 7.49
CA MET A 42 -5.00 -17.76 6.67
C MET A 42 -4.86 -17.45 5.17
N TYR A 43 -3.83 -16.73 4.73
CA TYR A 43 -3.54 -16.56 3.30
C TYR A 43 -2.04 -16.73 3.06
N GLU A 44 -1.64 -17.64 2.18
CA GLU A 44 -0.24 -17.71 1.72
C GLU A 44 0.14 -16.34 1.14
N SER A 45 0.98 -15.59 1.84
CA SER A 45 1.60 -14.42 1.24
C SER A 45 2.72 -14.90 0.32
N GLU A 46 2.67 -14.51 -0.95
CA GLU A 46 3.79 -14.76 -1.89
C GLU A 46 5.11 -14.15 -1.37
N ALA A 47 5.03 -13.05 -0.60
CA ALA A 47 6.17 -12.46 0.10
C ALA A 47 6.42 -13.22 1.41
N LYS A 48 7.68 -13.58 1.67
CA LYS A 48 8.08 -14.35 2.86
C LYS A 48 8.45 -13.45 4.04
N THR A 49 8.70 -12.17 3.78
CA THR A 49 9.12 -11.18 4.77
C THR A 49 8.34 -9.87 4.66
N LEU A 50 8.35 -9.09 5.74
CA LEU A 50 7.74 -7.76 5.79
C LEU A 50 8.35 -6.82 4.75
N GLU A 51 9.67 -6.90 4.58
CA GLU A 51 10.45 -6.11 3.63
C GLU A 51 10.04 -6.40 2.19
N GLU A 52 9.92 -7.68 1.83
CA GLU A 52 9.45 -8.10 0.50
C GLU A 52 8.01 -7.66 0.25
N SER A 53 7.14 -7.77 1.25
CA SER A 53 5.74 -7.32 1.16
C SER A 53 5.67 -5.81 0.92
N PHE A 54 6.39 -5.03 1.74
CA PHE A 54 6.47 -3.58 1.61
C PHE A 54 7.01 -3.17 0.24
N GLN A 55 8.11 -3.78 -0.21
CA GLN A 55 8.68 -3.50 -1.53
C GLN A 55 7.71 -3.82 -2.67
N LYS A 56 6.98 -4.96 -2.58
CA LYS A 56 5.96 -5.34 -3.56
C LYS A 56 4.82 -4.33 -3.61
N HIS A 57 4.34 -3.87 -2.46
CA HIS A 57 3.31 -2.84 -2.38
C HIS A 57 3.76 -1.54 -3.04
N CYS A 58 4.92 -1.00 -2.66
CA CYS A 58 5.44 0.23 -3.28
C CYS A 58 5.64 0.09 -4.79
N ALA A 59 6.22 -1.02 -5.24
CA ALA A 59 6.43 -1.29 -6.67
C ALA A 59 5.11 -1.46 -7.44
N THR A 60 4.05 -1.91 -6.77
CA THR A 60 2.73 -2.07 -7.37
C THR A 60 2.03 -0.73 -7.53
N LEU A 61 2.02 0.09 -6.47
CA LEU A 61 1.42 1.42 -6.51
C LEU A 61 2.14 2.34 -7.52
N ALA A 62 3.46 2.23 -7.64
CA ALA A 62 4.28 3.00 -8.59
C ALA A 62 3.88 2.79 -10.07
N LYS A 63 3.10 1.76 -10.40
CA LYS A 63 2.63 1.51 -11.78
C LYS A 63 1.43 2.37 -12.15
N PHE A 64 0.82 3.08 -11.20
CA PHE A 64 -0.43 3.82 -11.39
C PHE A 64 -0.21 5.31 -11.13
N PRO A 65 -0.07 6.13 -12.18
CA PRO A 65 0.16 7.57 -12.05
C PRO A 65 -0.94 8.31 -11.29
N GLN A 66 -2.16 7.79 -11.23
CA GLN A 66 -3.26 8.39 -10.47
C GLN A 66 -3.06 8.27 -8.96
N ILE A 67 -2.26 7.32 -8.49
CA ILE A 67 -1.97 7.15 -7.07
C ILE A 67 -0.84 8.10 -6.68
N GLN A 68 -1.20 9.09 -5.88
CA GLN A 68 -0.33 10.18 -5.43
C GLN A 68 -0.04 10.12 -3.92
N GLY A 69 -0.58 9.11 -3.22
CA GLY A 69 -0.45 8.94 -1.77
C GLY A 69 -0.67 7.49 -1.33
N PHE A 70 0.04 7.04 -0.29
CA PHE A 70 -0.46 5.97 0.57
C PHE A 70 -0.13 6.22 2.04
N CYS A 71 -0.96 5.68 2.91
CA CYS A 71 -0.69 5.55 4.33
C CYS A 71 -0.40 4.08 4.64
N TYR A 72 0.80 3.79 5.15
CA TYR A 72 1.13 2.45 5.59
C TYR A 72 0.54 2.19 6.97
N THR A 73 -0.37 1.22 7.04
CA THR A 73 -0.96 0.77 8.30
C THR A 73 -0.40 -0.62 8.61
N GLN A 74 0.37 -0.78 9.69
CA GLN A 74 0.49 0.06 10.89
C GLN A 74 1.82 0.83 11.01
N PHE A 75 1.81 1.92 11.76
CA PHE A 75 3.02 2.73 12.02
C PHE A 75 4.01 2.01 12.95
N THR A 76 3.52 1.41 14.03
CA THR A 76 4.32 0.64 14.99
C THR A 76 3.80 -0.77 15.07
N ASP A 77 4.65 -1.69 15.49
CA ASP A 77 4.18 -2.98 15.98
C ASP A 77 3.19 -2.77 17.13
N THR A 78 2.15 -3.59 17.12
CA THR A 78 1.27 -3.78 18.27
C THR A 78 1.66 -5.09 18.95
N PHE A 79 0.79 -5.65 19.80
CA PHE A 79 1.11 -6.88 20.51
C PHE A 79 1.32 -8.06 19.55
N GLN A 80 0.25 -8.53 18.92
CA GLN A 80 0.29 -9.72 18.08
C GLN A 80 0.76 -9.41 16.66
N GLU A 81 0.53 -8.18 16.18
CA GLU A 81 0.94 -7.77 14.85
C GLU A 81 2.28 -7.05 14.90
N THR A 82 3.32 -7.72 14.43
CA THR A 82 4.70 -7.19 14.38
C THR A 82 5.09 -6.74 12.97
N ASN A 83 4.13 -6.21 12.22
CA ASN A 83 4.29 -5.79 10.83
C ASN A 83 4.34 -4.25 10.65
N GLY A 84 4.54 -3.49 11.72
CA GLY A 84 4.70 -2.04 11.62
C GLY A 84 6.03 -1.62 11.02
N VAL A 85 6.12 -0.37 10.54
CA VAL A 85 7.40 0.22 10.08
C VAL A 85 8.36 0.52 11.23
N CYS A 86 7.83 0.70 12.44
CA CYS A 86 8.56 0.84 13.68
C CYS A 86 8.28 -0.34 14.62
N THR A 87 9.20 -0.61 15.55
CA THR A 87 8.97 -1.52 16.67
C THR A 87 7.91 -0.98 17.63
N PHE A 88 7.51 -1.81 18.59
CA PHE A 88 6.59 -1.43 19.68
C PHE A 88 7.06 -0.17 20.42
N ASP A 89 8.36 -0.07 20.71
CA ASP A 89 8.99 1.10 21.34
C ASP A 89 9.27 2.26 20.37
N ARG A 90 8.60 2.29 19.22
CA ARG A 90 8.72 3.35 18.19
C ARG A 90 10.12 3.51 17.61
N LYS A 91 10.93 2.45 17.61
CA LYS A 91 12.23 2.45 16.93
C LYS A 91 12.03 2.05 15.46
N PRO A 92 12.54 2.80 14.47
CA PRO A 92 12.42 2.40 13.08
C PRO A 92 13.04 1.03 12.81
N LYS A 93 12.38 0.19 12.02
CA LYS A 93 12.96 -1.10 11.62
C LYS A 93 14.05 -0.86 10.57
N ALA A 94 15.30 -1.14 10.94
CA ALA A 94 16.47 -0.85 10.13
C ALA A 94 16.39 -1.43 8.70
N LYS A 95 15.75 -2.60 8.54
CA LYS A 95 15.59 -3.26 7.25
C LYS A 95 14.57 -2.57 6.32
N LEU A 96 13.60 -1.83 6.86
CA LEU A 96 12.60 -1.11 6.08
C LEU A 96 13.06 0.30 5.67
N LEU A 97 13.94 0.94 6.46
CA LEU A 97 14.42 2.30 6.19
C LEU A 97 14.93 2.51 4.74
N PRO A 98 15.80 1.64 4.18
CA PRO A 98 16.28 1.83 2.81
C PRO A 98 15.17 1.72 1.76
N ILE A 99 14.17 0.87 2.01
CA ILE A 99 13.04 0.66 1.10
C ILE A 99 12.11 1.88 1.12
N MET A 100 11.85 2.43 2.31
CA MET A 100 11.07 3.66 2.48
C MET A 100 11.76 4.85 1.80
N GLN A 101 13.06 5.03 2.02
CA GLN A 101 13.84 6.09 1.36
C GLN A 101 13.77 5.99 -0.17
N LYS A 102 13.91 4.77 -0.71
CA LYS A 102 13.79 4.51 -2.15
C LYS A 102 12.37 4.75 -2.69
N ALA A 103 11.34 4.49 -1.90
CA ALA A 103 9.96 4.77 -2.29
C ALA A 103 9.69 6.28 -2.36
N LEU A 104 10.22 7.04 -1.40
CA LEU A 104 10.11 8.51 -1.36
C LEU A 104 10.90 9.18 -2.49
N SER A 105 12.11 8.68 -2.81
CA SER A 105 12.96 9.29 -3.84
C SER A 105 12.44 9.18 -5.28
N LYS A 106 11.41 8.36 -5.52
CA LYS A 106 10.86 8.10 -6.87
C LYS A 106 9.70 9.01 -7.25
N HIS A 107 9.50 10.12 -6.55
CA HIS A 107 8.40 11.07 -6.78
C HIS A 107 7.00 10.42 -6.74
N ILE A 108 6.86 9.29 -6.05
CA ILE A 108 5.53 8.70 -5.85
C ILE A 108 4.74 9.59 -4.85
N PHE A 109 5.45 10.30 -3.99
CA PHE A 109 4.93 11.21 -2.97
C PHE A 109 5.91 12.39 -2.91
N TRP A 110 5.40 13.62 -2.91
CA TRP A 110 6.15 14.88 -2.93
C TRP A 110 7.34 14.92 -1.97
#